data_AF-A0A3B7MZV8-F1
#
_entry.id   AF-A0A3B7MZV8-F1
#
_cell.length_a   1.000
_cell.length_b   1.000
_cell.length_c   1.000
_cell.angle_alpha   90.00
_cell.angle_beta   90.00
_cell.angle_gamma   90.00
#
_symmetry.space_group_name_H-M   'P 1'
#
loop_
_entity.id
_entity.type
_entity.pdbx_description
1 polymer ?
#
loop_
_entity_poly.entity_id
_entity_poly.type
_entity_poly.pdbx_seq_one_letter_code
_entity_poly.pdbx_strand_id
1 'polypeptide(L)' 'MFKQYKADKKAGREAETDQVLLAILAILLPPLAVYLKEGAINSKFWISLILTLIFWIPGVVYALLVVFDAA' A
#
# COMPACT_ATOMS: atom_id res chain seq x y z
N MET A 1 -19.00 10.78 25.09
CA MET A 1 -19.79 10.64 23.85
C MET A 1 -19.16 11.37 22.66
N PHE A 2 -19.04 12.71 22.65
CA PHE A 2 -18.49 13.45 21.49
C PHE A 2 -17.01 13.19 21.14
N LYS A 3 -16.17 12.76 22.09
CA LYS A 3 -14.76 12.40 21.82
C LYS A 3 -14.62 11.14 20.98
N GLN A 4 -15.44 10.12 21.21
CA GLN A 4 -15.41 8.86 20.43
C GLN A 4 -15.87 9.11 19.00
N TYR A 5 -16.95 9.86 18.79
CA TYR A 5 -17.44 10.21 17.44
C TYR A 5 -16.37 10.89 16.55
N LYS A 6 -15.50 11.72 17.14
CA LYS A 6 -14.39 12.34 16.40
C LYS A 6 -13.23 11.39 16.16
N ALA A 7 -12.95 10.47 17.08
CA ALA A 7 -11.91 9.46 16.93
C ALA A 7 -12.30 8.40 15.87
N ASP A 8 -13.54 7.91 15.89
CA ASP A 8 -14.05 6.92 14.95
C ASP A 8 -14.14 7.50 13.53
N LYS A 9 -14.56 8.77 13.41
CA LYS A 9 -14.58 9.49 12.11
C LYS A 9 -13.18 9.81 11.58
N LYS A 10 -12.18 10.00 12.46
CA LYS A 10 -10.77 10.20 12.07
C LYS A 10 -10.14 8.87 11.65
N ALA A 11 -10.35 7.79 12.41
CA ALA A 11 -9.85 6.47 12.10
C ALA A 11 -10.43 5.91 10.79
N GLY A 12 -11.74 6.08 10.55
CA GLY A 12 -12.36 5.68 9.28
C GLY A 12 -11.84 6.46 8.06
N ARG A 13 -11.48 7.74 8.25
CA ARG A 13 -10.89 8.56 7.19
C ARG A 13 -9.40 8.26 6.96
N GLU A 14 -8.64 7.97 8.02
CA GLU A 14 -7.23 7.56 7.92
C GLU A 14 -7.12 6.23 7.17
N ALA A 15 -7.92 5.22 7.53
CA ALA A 15 -7.93 3.93 6.83
C ALA A 15 -8.26 4.05 5.33
N GLU A 16 -9.23 4.90 4.95
CA GLU A 16 -9.57 5.14 3.54
C GLU A 16 -8.46 5.90 2.81
N THR A 17 -7.88 6.93 3.45
CA THR A 17 -6.80 7.73 2.86
C THR A 17 -5.55 6.87 2.65
N ASP A 18 -5.21 6.00 3.60
CA ASP A 18 -4.05 5.10 3.51
C ASP A 18 -4.22 4.10 2.37
N GLN A 19 -5.39 3.50 2.20
CA GLN A 19 -5.67 2.58 1.09
C GLN A 19 -5.54 3.27 -0.29
N VAL A 20 -6.13 4.46 -0.44
CA VAL A 20 -6.05 5.22 -1.70
C VAL A 20 -4.63 5.73 -1.95
N LEU A 21 -3.94 6.22 -0.92
CA LEU A 21 -2.56 6.67 -1.01
C LEU A 21 -1.62 5.52 -1.37
N LEU A 22 -1.79 4.35 -0.76
CA LEU A 22 -1.05 3.13 -1.10
C LEU A 22 -1.32 2.67 -2.53
N ALA A 23 -2.56 2.78 -3.02
CA ALA A 23 -2.90 2.44 -4.41
C ALA A 23 -2.22 3.39 -5.41
N ILE A 24 -2.21 4.69 -5.13
CA ILE A 24 -1.50 5.69 -5.95
C ILE A 24 0.02 5.43 -5.92
N LEU A 25 0.58 5.18 -4.73
CA LEU A 25 1.98 4.83 -4.56
C LEU A 25 2.32 3.51 -5.28
N ALA A 26 1.41 2.53 -5.31
CA ALA A 26 1.64 1.25 -5.98
C ALA A 26 1.81 1.40 -7.49
N ILE A 27 1.24 2.44 -8.09
CA ILE A 27 1.38 2.76 -9.52
C ILE A 27 2.63 3.62 -9.77
N LEU A 28 2.90 4.60 -8.92
CA LEU A 28 4.00 5.56 -9.10
C LEU A 28 5.37 4.98 -8.68
N LEU A 29 5.39 4.26 -7.57
CA LEU A 29 6.56 3.69 -6.90
C LEU A 29 6.16 2.34 -6.25
N PRO A 30 6.01 1.28 -7.07
CA PRO A 30 5.51 -0.02 -6.62
C PRO A 30 6.22 -0.60 -5.38
N PRO A 31 7.57 -0.53 -5.27
CA PRO A 31 8.28 -1.05 -4.09
C PRO A 31 7.96 -0.26 -2.82
N LEU A 32 7.68 1.03 -2.96
CA LEU A 32 7.47 1.95 -1.84
C LEU A 32 6.08 1.75 -1.21
N ALA A 33 5.06 1.46 -2.03
CA ALA A 33 3.74 1.06 -1.54
C ALA A 33 3.78 -0.28 -0.80
N VAL A 34 4.49 -1.28 -1.34
CA VAL A 34 4.66 -2.59 -0.69
C VAL A 34 5.39 -2.45 0.64
N TYR A 35 6.45 -1.63 0.69
CA TYR A 35 7.17 -1.33 1.93
C TYR A 35 6.28 -0.65 2.98
N LEU A 36 5.47 0.34 2.58
CA LEU A 36 4.60 1.06 3.51
C LEU A 36 3.43 0.19 4.01
N LYS A 37 2.93 -0.73 3.18
CA LYS A 37 1.88 -1.70 3.56
C LYS A 37 2.40 -2.81 4.48
N GLU A 38 3.57 -3.36 4.20
CA GLU A 38 4.18 -4.43 5.01
C GLU A 38 4.92 -3.91 6.25
N GLY A 39 5.31 -2.62 6.28
CA GLY A 39 6.06 -2.00 7.36
C GLY A 39 7.51 -2.48 7.49
N ALA A 40 7.97 -3.39 6.62
CA ALA A 40 9.31 -3.97 6.63
C ALA A 40 9.79 -4.32 5.21
N ILE A 41 11.12 -4.35 5.03
CA ILE A 41 11.75 -4.83 3.81
C ILE A 41 11.71 -6.35 3.84
N ASN A 42 10.64 -6.92 3.29
CA ASN A 42 10.43 -8.37 3.17
C ASN A 42 10.71 -8.87 1.75
N SER A 43 10.66 -10.19 1.53
CA SER A 43 10.84 -10.80 0.20
C SER A 43 9.88 -10.21 -0.85
N LYS A 44 8.67 -9.75 -0.44
CA LYS A 44 7.72 -9.08 -1.32
C LYS A 44 8.24 -7.74 -1.87
N PHE A 45 8.98 -6.97 -1.07
CA PHE A 45 9.64 -5.75 -1.52
C PHE A 45 10.66 -6.06 -2.62
N TRP A 46 11.54 -7.05 -2.38
CA TRP A 46 12.55 -7.47 -3.35
C TRP A 46 11.94 -8.04 -4.63
N ILE A 47 10.87 -8.82 -4.52
CA ILE A 47 10.10 -9.31 -5.68
C ILE A 47 9.56 -8.12 -6.46
N SER A 48 8.87 -7.17 -5.81
CA SER A 48 8.33 -5.98 -6.50
C SER A 48 9.42 -5.16 -7.17
N LEU A 49 10.58 -5.01 -6.53
CA LEU A 49 11.73 -4.26 -7.03
C LEU A 49 12.34 -4.91 -8.27
N ILE A 50 12.62 -6.21 -8.21
CA ILE A 50 13.15 -6.98 -9.35
C ILE A 50 12.14 -6.95 -10.50
N LEU A 51 10.85 -7.13 -10.19
CA LEU A 51 9.80 -7.13 -11.20
C LEU A 51 9.73 -5.76 -11.89
N THR A 52 9.75 -4.65 -11.14
CA THR A 52 9.82 -3.29 -11.72
C THR A 52 11.08 -3.03 -12.54
N LEU A 53 12.20 -3.67 -12.21
CA LEU A 53 13.47 -3.50 -12.90
C LEU A 53 13.51 -4.22 -14.26
N ILE A 54 12.83 -5.38 -14.37
CA ILE A 54 12.78 -6.18 -15.60
C ILE A 54 11.60 -5.73 -16.48
N PHE A 55 10.44 -5.43 -15.88
CA PHE A 55 9.26 -4.87 -16.55
C PHE A 55 8.39 -4.07 -15.56
N TRP A 56 8.15 -2.79 -15.82
CA TRP A 56 7.36 -1.93 -14.93
C TRP A 56 5.93 -2.46 -14.66
N ILE A 57 5.24 -2.93 -15.71
CA ILE A 57 3.84 -3.37 -15.64
C ILE A 57 3.60 -4.51 -14.63
N PRO A 58 4.30 -5.66 -14.68
CA PRO A 58 4.11 -6.72 -13.70
C PRO A 58 4.46 -6.29 -12.28
N GLY A 59 5.41 -5.36 -12.10
CA GLY A 59 5.71 -4.74 -10.80
C GLY A 59 4.52 -3.97 -10.20
N VAL A 60 3.82 -3.17 -11.01
CA VAL A 60 2.61 -2.44 -10.59
C VAL A 60 1.47 -3.39 -10.23
N VAL A 61 1.22 -4.42 -11.04
CA VAL A 61 0.16 -5.43 -10.76
C VAL A 61 0.44 -6.14 -9.44
N TYR A 62 1.69 -6.54 -9.20
CA TYR A 62 2.08 -7.17 -7.95
C TYR A 62 1.89 -6.25 -6.73
N ALA A 63 2.29 -4.97 -6.83
CA ALA A 63 2.12 -4.01 -5.74
C ALA A 63 0.63 -3.75 -5.45
N LEU A 64 -0.21 -3.62 -6.48
CA LEU A 64 -1.66 -3.50 -6.30
C LEU A 64 -2.26 -4.74 -5.65
N LEU A 65 -1.85 -5.94 -6.05
CA LEU A 65 -2.28 -7.17 -5.38
C LEU A 65 -1.89 -7.13 -3.90
N VAL A 66 -0.66 -6.77 -3.54
CA VAL A 66 -0.25 -6.69 -2.12
C VAL A 66 -1.00 -5.59 -1.33
N VAL A 67 -1.36 -4.47 -1.97
CA VAL A 67 -2.10 -3.38 -1.31
C VAL A 67 -3.57 -3.74 -1.10
N PHE A 68 -4.20 -4.41 -2.09
CA PHE A 68 -5.59 -4.86 -2.02
C PHE A 68 -5.77 -6.20 -1.30
N ASP A 69 -4.71 -7.01 -1.17
CA ASP A 69 -4.69 -8.23 -0.36
C ASP A 69 -4.79 -7.82 1.12
N ALA A 70 -6.03 -7.77 1.59
CA ALA A 70 -6.40 -7.54 2.97
C ALA A 70 -6.23 -8.86 3.73
N ALA A 71 -5.02 -9.07 4.26
CA ALA A 71 -4.80 -9.96 5.40
C ALA A 71 -5.21 -9.27 6.71
#